data_AF-A0A250X1K8-F1
#
_entry.id   AF-A0A250X1K8-F1
#
_cell.length_a   1.000
_cell.length_b   1.000
_cell.length_c   1.000
_cell.angle_alpha   90.00
_cell.angle_beta   90.00
_cell.angle_gamma   90.00
#
_symmetry.space_group_name_H-M   'P 1'
#
loop_
_entity.id
_entity.type
_entity.pdbx_description
1 polymer ?
#
loop_
_entity_poly.entity_id
_entity_poly.type
_entity_poly.pdbx_seq_one_letter_code
_entity_poly.pdbx_strand_id
1 'polypeptide(L)'
;MRCCSLVHETAATHIATMNSLLEGRVTVCDIDFFSELPLPKGHDVITMGMMLHDWGLPRKHSLHLLMKKAFDALPDTAGGVFIAIEQTTLIDDERRVGTLQLGISLDMLLEFGEPYF
;
A
#
# COMPACT_ATOMS: atom_id res chain seq x y z
N MET A 1 -5.06 -10.88 17.50
CA MET A 1 -3.90 -10.20 18.11
C MET A 1 -2.56 -10.95 18.00
N ARG A 2 -2.45 -12.20 17.52
CA ARG A 2 -1.16 -12.90 17.33
C ARG A 2 -0.48 -12.72 15.96
N CYS A 3 -1.16 -12.12 14.98
CA CYS A 3 -0.66 -12.05 13.60
C CYS A 3 0.31 -10.88 13.36
N CYS A 4 0.04 -9.69 13.93
CA CYS A 4 0.92 -8.51 13.78
C CYS A 4 2.33 -8.72 14.32
N SER A 5 2.48 -9.45 15.43
CA SER A 5 3.79 -9.66 16.05
C SER A 5 4.74 -10.48 15.17
N LEU A 6 4.22 -11.43 14.39
CA LEU A 6 5.04 -12.30 13.53
C LEU A 6 5.54 -11.56 12.29
N VAL A 7 4.70 -10.70 11.69
CA VAL A 7 5.08 -9.89 10.52
C VAL A 7 6.15 -8.87 10.91
N HIS A 8 5.95 -8.19 12.05
CA HIS A 8 6.92 -7.25 12.58
C HIS A 8 8.28 -7.93 12.84
N GLU A 9 8.27 -9.07 13.52
CA GLU A 9 9.48 -9.83 13.85
C GLU A 9 10.20 -10.34 12.59
N THR A 10 9.45 -10.77 11.58
CA THR A 10 10.00 -11.19 10.28
C THR A 10 10.67 -10.01 9.57
N ALA A 11 10.03 -8.84 9.54
CA ALA A 11 10.59 -7.63 8.93
C ALA A 11 11.86 -7.18 9.66
N ALA A 12 11.84 -7.13 10.99
CA ALA A 12 12.98 -6.78 11.82
C ALA A 12 14.15 -7.75 11.62
N THR A 13 13.86 -9.05 11.56
CA THR A 13 14.86 -10.10 11.27
C THR A 13 15.48 -9.89 9.90
N HIS A 14 14.66 -9.62 8.86
CA HIS A 14 15.15 -9.40 7.50
C HIS A 14 16.11 -8.19 7.43
N ILE A 15 15.74 -7.07 8.07
CA ILE A 15 16.58 -5.88 8.18
C ILE A 15 17.92 -6.20 8.86
N ALA A 16 17.89 -6.96 9.97
CA ALA A 16 19.11 -7.36 10.68
C ALA A 16 19.99 -8.30 9.84
N THR A 17 19.41 -9.20 9.03
CA THR A 17 20.14 -10.15 8.19
C THR A 17 20.72 -9.54 6.90
N MET A 18 20.20 -8.40 6.42
CA MET A 18 20.67 -7.67 5.23
C MET A 18 22.02 -6.93 5.45
N ASN A 19 22.87 -7.44 6.34
CA ASN A 19 24.24 -7.01 6.66
C ASN A 19 24.40 -5.50 6.85
N SER A 20 24.13 -4.97 8.06
CA SER A 20 24.48 -3.63 8.61
C SER A 20 24.19 -2.37 7.78
N LEU A 21 23.79 -2.51 6.51
CA LEU A 21 23.53 -1.42 5.60
C LEU A 21 22.17 -0.81 5.92
N LEU A 22 21.17 -1.62 6.28
CA LEU A 22 19.83 -1.10 6.57
C LEU A 22 19.64 -0.70 8.04
N GLU A 23 20.57 -1.11 8.90
CA GLU A 23 20.54 -0.82 10.32
C GLU A 23 20.62 0.70 10.57
N GLY A 24 19.68 1.24 11.36
CA GLY A 24 19.55 2.68 11.61
C GLY A 24 18.98 3.51 10.44
N ARG A 25 18.75 2.92 9.27
CA ARG A 25 18.12 3.58 8.09
C ARG A 25 16.68 3.17 7.85
N VAL A 26 16.29 1.97 8.29
CA VAL A 26 14.93 1.44 8.15
C VAL A 26 14.34 1.21 9.54
N THR A 27 13.14 1.74 9.77
CA THR A 27 12.36 1.49 10.99
C THR A 27 11.08 0.78 10.62
N VAL A 28 10.77 -0.33 11.31
CA VAL A 28 9.51 -1.06 11.14
C VAL A 28 8.46 -0.43 12.04
N CYS A 29 7.28 -0.14 11.49
CA CYS A 29 6.16 0.40 12.23
C CYS A 29 4.91 -0.41 11.91
N ASP A 30 4.19 -0.82 12.96
CA ASP A 30 2.89 -1.49 12.81
C ASP A 30 1.81 -0.42 12.71
N ILE A 31 1.11 -0.39 11.58
CA ILE A 31 0.11 0.62 11.29
C ILE A 31 -1.19 -0.07 10.90
N ASP A 32 -2.28 0.38 11.51
CA ASP A 32 -3.64 0.04 11.06
C ASP A 32 -4.14 1.12 10.11
N PHE A 33 -4.16 0.81 8.81
CA PHE A 33 -4.63 1.69 7.74
C PHE A 33 -6.13 2.06 7.86
N PHE A 34 -6.93 1.20 8.49
CA PHE A 34 -8.37 1.39 8.66
C PHE A 34 -8.73 2.14 9.94
N SER A 35 -7.80 2.26 10.88
CA SER A 35 -8.01 3.05 12.08
C SER A 35 -8.18 4.54 11.75
N GLU A 36 -8.90 5.28 12.59
CA GLU A 36 -9.03 6.75 12.48
C GLU A 36 -7.73 7.49 12.81
N LEU A 37 -6.67 6.77 13.22
CA LEU A 37 -5.39 7.38 13.56
C LEU A 37 -4.68 7.87 12.29
N PRO A 38 -4.07 9.06 12.32
CA PRO A 38 -3.32 9.58 11.19
C PRO A 38 -2.06 8.76 10.95
N LEU A 39 -1.63 8.69 9.68
CA LEU A 39 -0.34 8.10 9.34
C LEU A 39 0.82 8.91 9.95
N PRO A 40 1.97 8.28 10.23
CA PRO A 40 3.15 8.98 10.72
C PRO A 40 3.51 10.16 9.81
N LYS A 41 3.69 11.34 10.43
CA LYS A 41 4.05 12.58 9.74
C LYS A 41 5.55 12.78 9.71
N GLY A 42 6.01 13.64 8.81
CA GLY A 42 7.44 13.99 8.68
C GLY A 42 8.20 13.16 7.66
N HIS A 43 7.49 12.49 6.77
CA HIS A 43 8.06 11.79 5.62
C HIS A 43 7.96 12.66 4.37
N ASP A 44 9.05 12.79 3.62
CA ASP A 44 9.07 13.56 2.37
C ASP A 44 8.37 12.84 1.22
N VAL A 45 8.44 11.49 1.23
CA VAL A 45 7.86 10.64 0.19
C VAL A 45 7.13 9.48 0.86
N ILE A 46 5.90 9.24 0.42
CA ILE A 46 5.11 8.06 0.81
C ILE A 46 4.89 7.22 -0.44
N THR A 47 5.33 5.96 -0.38
CA THR A 47 5.11 4.99 -1.45
C THR A 47 4.13 3.92 -1.00
N MET A 48 3.21 3.54 -1.89
CA MET A 48 2.29 2.43 -1.68
C MET A 48 2.47 1.46 -2.84
N GLY A 49 3.10 0.33 -2.56
CA GLY A 49 3.47 -0.66 -3.57
C GLY A 49 2.58 -1.88 -3.49
N MET A 50 1.94 -2.23 -4.60
CA MET A 50 1.22 -3.49 -4.80
C MET A 50 0.17 -3.73 -3.73
N MET A 51 -0.60 -2.70 -3.38
CA MET A 51 -1.58 -2.76 -2.29
C MET A 51 -2.89 -2.06 -2.62
N LEU A 52 -2.97 -1.23 -3.66
CA LEU A 52 -4.16 -0.45 -4.01
C LEU A 52 -5.19 -1.27 -4.79
N HIS A 53 -4.80 -2.38 -5.41
CA HIS A 53 -5.69 -3.23 -6.22
C HIS A 53 -6.39 -4.35 -5.43
N ASP A 54 -6.01 -4.57 -4.17
CA ASP A 54 -6.57 -5.62 -3.30
C ASP A 54 -8.00 -5.31 -2.81
N TRP A 55 -8.53 -4.14 -3.15
CA TRP A 55 -9.78 -3.64 -2.58
C TRP A 55 -10.92 -3.62 -3.60
N GLY A 56 -11.99 -4.37 -3.31
CA GLY A 56 -13.24 -4.36 -4.08
C GLY A 56 -14.03 -3.04 -3.97
N LEU A 57 -15.09 -2.89 -4.78
CA LEU A 57 -15.96 -1.69 -4.79
C LEU A 57 -16.42 -1.21 -3.40
N PRO A 58 -16.89 -2.08 -2.48
CA PRO A 58 -17.35 -1.64 -1.15
C PRO A 58 -16.25 -0.98 -0.32
N ARG A 59 -14.98 -1.30 -0.62
CA ARG A 59 -13.78 -0.81 0.07
C ARG A 59 -13.02 0.24 -0.73
N LYS A 60 -13.49 0.63 -1.92
CA LYS A 60 -12.90 1.78 -2.67
C LYS A 60 -13.01 3.09 -1.89
N HIS A 61 -14.02 3.23 -1.02
CA HIS A 61 -14.06 4.33 -0.06
C HIS A 61 -12.89 4.27 0.92
N SER A 62 -12.55 3.09 1.43
CA SER A 62 -11.38 2.89 2.29
C SER A 62 -10.07 3.15 1.55
N LEU A 63 -9.98 2.79 0.27
CA LEU A 63 -8.84 3.12 -0.60
C LEU A 63 -8.67 4.64 -0.77
N HIS A 64 -9.76 5.35 -1.06
CA HIS A 64 -9.75 6.80 -1.18
C HIS A 64 -9.37 7.48 0.14
N LEU A 65 -9.89 6.96 1.26
CA LEU A 65 -9.51 7.40 2.60
C LEU A 65 -8.03 7.16 2.88
N LEU A 66 -7.47 6.03 2.45
CA LEU A 66 -6.05 5.72 2.63
C LEU A 66 -5.16 6.66 1.83
N MET A 67 -5.48 6.90 0.56
CA MET A 67 -4.76 7.86 -0.28
C MET A 67 -4.84 9.27 0.30
N LYS A 68 -6.02 9.66 0.82
CA LYS A 68 -6.19 10.95 1.49
C LYS A 68 -5.33 11.04 2.76
N LYS A 69 -5.33 10.01 3.61
CA LYS A 69 -4.48 9.96 4.81
C LYS A 69 -3.00 10.07 4.48
N ALA A 70 -2.56 9.42 3.39
CA ALA A 70 -1.18 9.53 2.91
C ALA A 70 -0.87 10.95 2.47
N PHE A 71 -1.76 11.56 1.70
CA PHE A 71 -1.61 12.95 1.28
C PHE A 71 -1.56 13.92 2.47
N ASP A 72 -2.48 13.78 3.43
CA ASP A 72 -2.56 14.62 4.64
C ASP A 72 -1.36 14.44 5.61
N ALA A 73 -0.59 13.35 5.45
CA ALA A 73 0.62 13.09 6.24
C ALA A 73 1.88 13.72 5.62
N LEU A 74 1.82 14.13 4.35
CA LEU A 74 2.93 14.77 3.65
C LEU A 74 3.09 16.24 4.08
N PRO A 75 4.33 16.77 4.07
CA PRO A 75 4.57 18.17 4.39
C PRO A 75 4.12 19.10 3.25
N ASP A 76 3.19 20.01 3.56
CA ASP A 76 2.70 21.04 2.63
C ASP A 76 3.80 21.99 2.13
N THR A 77 4.85 22.18 2.94
CA THR A 77 5.88 23.19 2.71
C THR A 77 7.09 22.69 1.91
N ALA A 78 7.26 21.37 1.76
CA ALA A 78 8.46 20.77 1.19
C ALA A 78 8.23 20.04 -0.14
N GLY A 79 7.01 20.08 -0.69
CA GLY A 79 6.69 19.37 -1.93
C GLY A 79 6.66 17.85 -1.73
N GLY A 80 5.99 17.38 -0.68
CA GLY A 80 5.88 15.95 -0.40
C GLY A 80 5.26 15.19 -1.57
N VAL A 81 5.74 13.96 -1.81
CA VAL A 81 5.36 13.15 -2.98
C VAL A 81 4.67 11.86 -2.55
N PHE A 82 3.51 11.59 -3.14
CA PHE A 82 2.86 10.29 -3.05
C PHE A 82 3.11 9.47 -4.33
N ILE A 83 3.62 8.24 -4.19
CA ILE A 83 3.89 7.35 -5.32
C ILE A 83 3.11 6.04 -5.13
N ALA A 84 2.15 5.82 -6.02
CA ALA A 84 1.50 4.52 -6.17
C ALA A 84 2.34 3.64 -7.11
N ILE A 85 2.89 2.54 -6.60
CA ILE A 85 3.64 1.56 -7.37
C ILE A 85 2.74 0.36 -7.58
N GLU A 86 2.19 0.23 -8.78
CA GLU A 86 1.16 -0.75 -9.05
C GLU A 86 1.36 -1.35 -10.43
N GLN A 87 1.06 -2.65 -10.54
CA GLN A 87 1.06 -3.34 -11.84
C GLN A 87 -0.26 -3.16 -12.60
N THR A 88 -1.34 -2.79 -11.90
CA THR A 88 -2.74 -2.73 -12.40
C THR A 88 -3.31 -1.33 -12.59
N THR A 89 -2.59 -0.28 -12.21
CA THR A 89 -3.14 1.10 -12.13
C THR A 89 -3.54 1.74 -13.45
N LEU A 90 -3.27 1.09 -14.58
CA LEU A 90 -3.54 1.62 -15.92
C LEU A 90 -4.35 0.62 -16.74
N ILE A 91 -5.50 0.21 -16.22
CA ILE A 91 -6.54 -0.46 -17.01
C ILE A 91 -7.42 0.65 -17.60
N ASP A 92 -7.81 0.52 -18.86
CA ASP A 92 -8.77 1.44 -19.47
C ASP A 92 -10.15 1.32 -18.81
N ASP A 93 -10.93 2.40 -18.82
CA ASP A 93 -12.27 2.41 -18.21
C ASP A 93 -13.20 1.34 -18.82
N GLU A 94 -13.02 1.01 -20.10
CA GLU A 94 -13.79 -0.04 -20.78
C GLU A 94 -13.28 -1.46 -20.49
N ARG A 95 -12.10 -1.59 -19.86
CA ARG A 95 -11.39 -2.83 -19.54
C ARG A 95 -11.16 -3.73 -20.76
N ARG A 96 -10.82 -3.15 -21.90
CA ARG A 96 -10.64 -3.87 -23.18
C ARG A 96 -9.19 -4.04 -23.60
N VAL A 97 -8.28 -3.24 -23.04
CA VAL A 97 -6.87 -3.24 -23.43
C VAL A 97 -5.96 -3.55 -22.24
N GLY A 98 -4.76 -4.05 -22.53
CA GLY A 98 -3.79 -4.40 -21.50
C GLY A 98 -4.02 -5.80 -20.90
N THR A 99 -3.72 -6.84 -21.68
CA THR A 99 -3.88 -8.25 -21.27
C THR A 99 -3.20 -8.58 -19.95
N LEU A 100 -2.03 -7.99 -19.67
CA LEU A 100 -1.31 -8.20 -18.43
C LEU A 100 -2.06 -7.60 -17.23
N GLN A 101 -2.55 -6.37 -17.37
CA GLN A 101 -3.30 -5.68 -16.31
C GLN A 101 -4.67 -6.33 -16.06
N LEU A 102 -5.35 -6.75 -17.13
CA LEU A 102 -6.61 -7.51 -17.05
C LEU A 102 -6.39 -8.89 -16.41
N GLY A 103 -5.25 -9.53 -16.71
CA GLY A 103 -4.83 -10.78 -16.08
C GLY A 103 -4.68 -10.65 -14.57
N ILE A 104 -4.06 -9.57 -14.08
CA ILE A 104 -3.98 -9.31 -12.64
C ILE A 104 -5.36 -9.01 -12.06
N SER A 105 -6.22 -8.25 -12.75
CA SER A 105 -7.61 -8.05 -12.27
C SER A 105 -8.39 -9.37 -12.14
N LEU A 106 -8.11 -10.35 -13.00
CA LEU A 106 -8.69 -11.69 -12.89
C LEU A 106 -8.07 -12.47 -11.71
N ASP A 107 -6.77 -12.38 -11.53
CA ASP A 107 -6.05 -12.99 -10.40
C ASP A 107 -6.63 -12.49 -9.07
N MET A 108 -6.80 -11.16 -8.94
CA MET A 108 -7.41 -10.57 -7.74
C MET A 108 -8.85 -11.04 -7.50
N LEU A 109 -9.61 -11.29 -8.57
CA LEU A 109 -10.96 -11.83 -8.47
C LEU A 109 -10.94 -13.28 -7.96
N LEU A 110 -9.95 -14.07 -8.38
CA LEU A 110 -9.77 -15.44 -7.90
C LEU A 110 -9.30 -15.46 -6.43
N GLU A 111 -8.42 -14.54 -6.02
CA GLU A 111 -7.88 -14.48 -4.66
C GLU A 111 -8.91 -14.00 -3.62
N PHE A 112 -9.66 -12.94 -3.93
CA PHE A 112 -10.54 -12.28 -2.96
C PHE A 112 -12.03 -12.50 -3.20
N GLY A 113 -12.43 -13.04 -4.36
CA GLY A 113 -13.80 -13.42 -4.67
C GLY A 113 -14.81 -12.26 -4.79
N GLU A 114 -14.38 -11.01 -4.61
CA GLU A 114 -15.23 -9.83 -4.78
C GLU A 114 -15.09 -9.24 -6.20
N PRO A 115 -16.21 -8.87 -6.85
CA PRO A 115 -16.16 -8.18 -8.13
C PRO A 115 -15.54 -6.78 -7.96
N TYR A 116 -14.49 -6.51 -8.74
CA TYR A 116 -13.84 -5.19 -8.81
C TYR A 116 -14.50 -4.23 -9.81
N PHE A 117 -15.60 -4.67 -10.44
CA PHE A 117 -16.40 -3.94 -11.41
C PHE A 117 -17.47 -3.12 -10.72
#